data_AF-A0A1Q7D770-F1
#
_entry.id   AF-A0A1Q7D770-F1
#
_cell.length_a   1.000
_cell.length_b   1.000
_cell.length_c   1.000
_cell.angle_alpha   90.00
_cell.angle_beta   90.00
_cell.angle_gamma   90.00
#
_symmetry.space_group_name_H-M   'P 1'
#
loop_
_entity.id
_entity.type
_entity.pdbx_description
1 polymer ?
#
loop_
_entity_poly.entity_id
_entity_poly.type
_entity_poly.pdbx_seq_one_letter_code
_entity_poly.pdbx_strand_id
1 'polypeptide(L)'
;MRRGALWAIAIVLLGTVTASDGQPRSLTKIRVATCARTVTTGVGAAFAVAAKMGWFEAEGLDAEIVQLASSTDCVNGVAIRQVDFALPSIEPLAILKPQGMKARAFDEINQFNVNEVIAEARAYRAK
;
A
#
# COMPACT_ATOMS: atom_id res chain seq x y z
N MET A 1 15.15 65.74 -17.67
CA MET A 1 15.95 64.49 -17.69
C MET A 1 15.71 63.71 -16.39
N ARG A 2 14.61 62.95 -16.25
CA ARG A 2 14.28 62.25 -14.99
C ARG A 2 13.26 61.12 -15.11
N ARG A 3 13.00 60.62 -16.33
CA ARG A 3 12.01 59.54 -16.60
C ARG A 3 12.66 58.22 -17.05
N GLY A 4 13.95 58.22 -17.38
CA GLY A 4 14.66 57.03 -17.88
C GLY A 4 15.16 56.05 -16.81
N ALA A 5 15.28 56.50 -15.55
CA ALA A 5 15.82 55.67 -14.46
C ALA A 5 14.82 54.65 -13.90
N LEU A 6 13.52 54.86 -14.11
CA LEU A 6 12.47 54.00 -13.55
C LEU A 6 12.24 52.71 -14.36
N TRP A 7 12.67 52.67 -15.62
CA TRP A 7 12.52 51.47 -16.47
C TRP A 7 13.62 50.43 -16.23
N ALA A 8 14.80 50.83 -15.74
CA ALA A 8 15.92 49.91 -15.52
C ALA A 8 15.75 49.00 -14.28
N ILE A 9 14.95 49.43 -13.29
CA ILE A 9 14.77 48.68 -12.03
C ILE A 9 13.72 47.57 -12.20
N ALA A 10 12.75 47.73 -13.10
CA ALA A 10 11.69 46.74 -13.33
C ALA A 10 12.18 45.44 -14.00
N ILE A 11 13.28 45.51 -14.76
CA ILE A 11 13.82 44.33 -15.48
C ILE A 11 14.66 43.43 -14.56
N VAL A 12 15.25 43.97 -13.50
CA VAL A 12 16.08 43.19 -12.57
C VAL A 12 15.25 42.34 -11.60
N LEU A 13 13.98 42.68 -11.37
CA LEU A 13 13.09 41.94 -10.47
C LEU A 13 12.36 40.75 -11.14
N LEU A 14 12.44 40.60 -12.47
CA LEU A 14 11.84 39.45 -13.19
C LEU A 14 12.79 38.24 -13.35
N GLY A 15 14.05 38.34 -12.90
CA GLY A 15 15.10 37.37 -13.24
C GLY A 15 15.33 36.20 -12.29
N THR A 16 14.60 36.07 -11.17
CA THR A 16 14.92 35.04 -10.15
C THR A 16 13.76 34.11 -9.82
N VAL A 17 12.96 33.71 -10.81
CA VAL A 17 12.26 32.42 -10.70
C VAL A 17 13.30 31.36 -11.01
N THR A 18 14.09 30.99 -10.01
CA THR A 18 14.89 29.76 -10.08
C THR A 18 13.89 28.63 -10.27
N ALA A 19 13.84 28.09 -11.48
CA ALA A 19 13.15 26.83 -11.77
C ALA A 19 13.70 25.79 -10.79
N SER A 20 12.92 25.47 -9.76
CA SER A 20 13.14 24.31 -8.91
C SER A 20 12.58 23.07 -9.62
N ASP A 21 12.88 22.93 -10.92
CA ASP A 21 12.42 21.81 -11.74
C ASP A 21 13.46 20.69 -11.68
N GLY A 22 13.06 19.57 -11.06
CA GLY A 22 13.62 18.28 -11.42
C GLY A 22 14.79 17.77 -10.58
N GLN A 23 14.76 17.91 -9.25
CA GLN A 23 15.39 16.83 -8.47
C GLN A 23 14.61 15.54 -8.79
N PRO A 24 15.27 14.46 -9.25
CA PRO A 24 14.59 13.19 -9.45
C PRO A 24 13.93 12.80 -8.12
N ARG A 25 12.59 12.78 -8.09
CA ARG A 25 11.83 12.36 -6.92
C ARG A 25 12.14 10.88 -6.72
N SER A 26 13.10 10.59 -5.85
CA SER A 26 13.45 9.22 -5.49
C SER A 26 12.24 8.61 -4.81
N LEU A 27 11.56 7.72 -5.52
CA LEU A 27 10.41 7.00 -4.97
C LEU A 27 10.89 5.97 -3.95
N THR A 28 10.19 5.89 -2.83
CA THR A 28 10.44 4.86 -1.82
C THR A 28 9.75 3.58 -2.27
N LYS A 29 10.53 2.53 -2.49
CA LYS A 29 9.99 1.22 -2.86
C LYS A 29 9.27 0.59 -1.70
N ILE A 30 8.03 0.16 -1.91
CA ILE A 30 7.26 -0.59 -0.93
C ILE A 30 6.64 -1.82 -1.60
N ARG A 31 6.51 -2.91 -0.86
CA ARG A 31 5.89 -4.15 -1.30
C ARG A 31 4.65 -4.42 -0.47
N VAL A 32 3.48 -4.43 -1.11
CA VAL A 32 2.20 -4.67 -0.46
C VAL A 32 1.63 -6.01 -0.94
N ALA A 33 1.43 -6.94 -0.02
CA ALA A 33 0.85 -8.23 -0.34
C ALA A 33 -0.68 -8.23 -0.28
N THR A 34 -1.27 -8.83 -1.30
CA THR A 34 -2.67 -9.24 -1.39
C THR A 34 -2.75 -10.74 -1.12
N CYS A 35 -3.68 -11.16 -0.26
CA CYS A 35 -3.74 -12.53 0.25
C CYS A 35 -4.62 -13.43 -0.60
N ALA A 36 -4.41 -13.34 -1.91
CA ALA A 36 -5.06 -14.16 -2.92
C ALA A 36 -4.11 -14.33 -4.11
N ARG A 37 -4.28 -15.43 -4.85
CA ARG A 37 -3.49 -15.68 -6.08
C ARG A 37 -3.79 -14.71 -7.21
N THR A 38 -4.90 -13.98 -7.13
CA THR A 38 -5.35 -13.02 -8.12
C THR A 38 -5.95 -11.82 -7.43
N VAL A 39 -5.78 -10.62 -7.99
CA VAL A 39 -6.49 -9.43 -7.51
C VAL A 39 -7.97 -9.61 -7.78
N THR A 40 -8.79 -9.40 -6.76
CA THR A 40 -10.26 -9.44 -6.85
C THR A 40 -10.85 -8.14 -6.32
N THR A 41 -12.13 -7.90 -6.56
CA THR A 41 -12.83 -6.73 -6.00
C THR A 41 -12.76 -6.70 -4.47
N GLY A 42 -12.82 -7.86 -3.81
CA GLY A 42 -12.73 -7.96 -2.35
C GLY A 42 -11.31 -7.95 -1.79
N VAL A 43 -10.29 -8.29 -2.60
CA VAL A 43 -8.90 -8.40 -2.16
C VAL A 43 -7.96 -7.77 -3.20
N GLY A 44 -7.35 -6.65 -2.83
CA GLY A 44 -6.30 -6.01 -3.64
C GLY A 44 -6.77 -4.98 -4.67
N ALA A 45 -8.06 -4.92 -5.02
CA ALA A 45 -8.57 -3.94 -5.99
C ALA A 45 -8.26 -2.49 -5.61
N ALA A 46 -8.37 -2.12 -4.34
CA ALA A 46 -8.03 -0.77 -3.85
C ALA A 46 -6.57 -0.40 -4.18
N PHE A 47 -5.64 -1.33 -4.00
CA PHE A 47 -4.22 -1.12 -4.32
C PHE A 47 -3.99 -1.03 -5.82
N ALA A 48 -4.64 -1.89 -6.61
CA ALA A 48 -4.53 -1.85 -8.06
C ALA A 48 -5.09 -0.56 -8.66
N VAL A 49 -6.21 -0.06 -8.13
CA VAL A 49 -6.78 1.24 -8.52
C VAL A 49 -5.84 2.37 -8.12
N ALA A 50 -5.35 2.39 -6.88
CA ALA A 50 -4.42 3.42 -6.41
C ALA A 50 -3.13 3.48 -7.26
N ALA A 51 -2.59 2.32 -7.64
CA ALA A 51 -1.45 2.23 -8.55
C ALA A 51 -1.81 2.79 -9.94
N LYS A 52 -2.94 2.38 -10.52
CA LYS A 52 -3.39 2.86 -11.84
C LYS A 52 -3.66 4.37 -11.87
N MET A 53 -4.12 4.94 -10.76
CA MET A 53 -4.40 6.38 -10.63
C MET A 53 -3.17 7.21 -10.26
N GLY A 54 -2.00 6.60 -10.07
CA GLY A 54 -0.76 7.30 -9.71
C GLY A 54 -0.73 7.84 -8.27
N TRP A 55 -1.62 7.36 -7.40
CA TRP A 55 -1.72 7.88 -6.02
C TRP A 55 -0.50 7.53 -5.18
N PHE A 56 0.11 6.36 -5.37
CA PHE A 56 1.37 6.02 -4.71
C PHE A 56 2.53 6.93 -5.15
N GLU A 57 2.66 7.17 -6.46
CA GLU A 57 3.73 8.04 -7.00
C GLU A 57 3.59 9.48 -6.51
N ALA A 58 2.35 9.99 -6.43
CA ALA A 58 2.06 11.31 -5.86
C ALA A 58 2.58 11.44 -4.41
N GLU A 59 2.41 10.39 -3.61
CA GLU A 59 2.95 10.27 -2.26
C GLU A 59 4.46 9.94 -2.20
N GLY A 60 5.13 9.80 -3.36
CA GLY A 60 6.55 9.49 -3.43
C GLY A 60 6.87 8.02 -3.19
N LEU A 61 5.93 7.12 -3.49
CA LEU A 61 6.05 5.67 -3.30
C LEU A 61 6.07 4.95 -4.66
N ASP A 62 6.95 3.96 -4.78
CA ASP A 62 6.98 2.96 -5.86
C ASP A 62 6.43 1.65 -5.29
N ALA A 63 5.12 1.43 -5.47
CA ALA A 63 4.41 0.34 -4.81
C ALA A 63 4.32 -0.91 -5.70
N GLU A 64 4.95 -1.99 -5.27
CA GLU A 64 4.80 -3.32 -5.85
C GLU A 64 3.65 -4.06 -5.16
N ILE A 65 2.63 -4.45 -5.92
CA ILE A 65 1.54 -5.29 -5.42
C ILE A 65 1.93 -6.77 -5.61
N VAL A 66 2.11 -7.48 -4.51
CA VAL A 66 2.50 -8.89 -4.48
C VAL A 66 1.29 -9.77 -4.22
N GLN A 67 1.16 -10.89 -4.94
CA GLN A 67 0.10 -11.87 -4.71
C GLN A 67 0.66 -13.05 -3.93
N LEU A 68 0.12 -13.28 -2.73
CA LEU A 68 0.46 -14.43 -1.89
C LEU A 68 -0.76 -15.34 -1.77
N ALA A 69 -0.52 -16.65 -1.72
CA ALA A 69 -1.58 -17.64 -1.94
C ALA A 69 -2.62 -17.71 -0.82
N SER A 70 -2.30 -17.24 0.39
CA SER A 70 -3.18 -17.29 1.56
C SER A 70 -2.91 -16.17 2.57
N SER A 71 -3.84 -15.95 3.51
CA SER A 71 -3.65 -15.04 4.64
C SER A 71 -2.47 -15.45 5.54
N THR A 72 -2.22 -16.76 5.69
CA THR A 72 -1.04 -17.28 6.42
C THR A 72 0.25 -16.90 5.71
N ASP A 73 0.31 -17.04 4.38
CA ASP A 73 1.49 -16.66 3.60
C ASP A 73 1.74 -15.15 3.68
N CYS A 74 0.68 -14.34 3.66
CA CYS A 74 0.77 -12.90 3.87
C CYS A 74 1.41 -12.53 5.21
N VAL A 75 0.94 -13.14 6.29
CA VAL A 75 1.47 -12.90 7.63
C VAL A 75 2.94 -13.35 7.71
N ASN A 76 3.28 -14.52 7.17
CA ASN A 76 4.65 -15.01 7.10
C ASN A 76 5.55 -14.09 6.28
N GLY A 77 5.06 -13.60 5.14
CA GLY A 77 5.77 -12.68 4.27
C GLY A 77 6.17 -11.38 4.98
N VAL A 78 5.27 -10.83 5.81
CA VAL A 78 5.61 -9.68 6.67
C VAL A 78 6.61 -10.07 7.75
N ALA A 79 6.40 -11.20 8.44
CA ALA A 79 7.25 -11.64 9.55
C ALA A 79 8.72 -11.87 9.12
N ILE A 80 8.95 -12.33 7.89
CA ILE A 80 10.29 -12.53 7.32
C ILE A 80 10.78 -11.34 6.49
N ARG A 81 10.02 -10.23 6.44
CA ARG A 81 10.34 -9.02 5.66
C ARG A 81 10.46 -9.28 4.15
N GLN A 82 9.75 -10.27 3.64
CA GLN A 82 9.57 -10.47 2.21
C GLN A 82 8.71 -9.34 1.62
N VAL A 83 7.71 -8.89 2.36
CA VAL A 83 6.86 -7.74 2.02
C VAL A 83 6.78 -6.78 3.19
N ASP A 84 6.53 -5.50 2.92
CA ASP A 84 6.47 -4.46 3.95
C ASP A 84 5.10 -4.44 4.64
N PHE A 85 4.05 -4.65 3.85
CA PHE A 85 2.66 -4.66 4.33
C PHE A 85 1.90 -5.81 3.69
N ALA A 86 0.88 -6.30 4.38
CA ALA A 86 -0.04 -7.29 3.86
C ALA A 86 -1.44 -7.04 4.41
N LEU A 87 -2.45 -7.60 3.74
CA LEU A 87 -3.86 -7.54 4.15
C LEU A 87 -4.40 -8.91 4.58
N PRO A 88 -3.82 -9.55 5.60
CA PRO A 88 -4.30 -10.84 6.05
C PRO A 88 -5.60 -10.68 6.85
N SER A 89 -6.32 -11.78 6.97
CA SER A 89 -7.34 -11.93 8.01
C SER A 89 -6.70 -11.91 9.41
N ILE A 90 -7.47 -11.67 10.48
CA ILE A 90 -6.93 -11.56 11.84
C ILE A 90 -6.57 -12.93 12.44
N GLU A 91 -7.20 -14.00 11.96
CA GLU A 91 -7.08 -15.35 12.51
C GLU A 91 -5.65 -15.91 12.39
N PRO A 92 -4.96 -15.84 11.24
CA PRO A 92 -3.57 -16.29 11.16
C PRO A 92 -2.64 -15.50 12.07
N LEU A 93 -2.91 -14.20 12.26
CA LEU A 93 -2.13 -13.37 13.19
C LEU A 93 -2.35 -13.83 14.64
N ALA A 94 -3.58 -14.12 15.03
CA ALA A 94 -3.92 -14.62 16.36
C ALA A 94 -3.33 -16.01 16.65
N ILE A 95 -3.33 -16.92 15.66
CA ILE A 95 -2.80 -18.28 15.79
C ILE A 95 -1.27 -18.28 15.91
N LEU A 96 -0.58 -17.47 15.11
CA LEU A 96 0.88 -17.51 15.01
C LEU A 96 1.58 -16.58 16.02
N LYS A 97 0.91 -15.56 16.56
CA LYS A 97 1.50 -14.65 17.56
C LYS A 97 2.00 -15.39 18.83
N PRO A 98 1.26 -16.35 19.43
CA PRO A 98 1.77 -17.17 20.53
C PRO A 98 2.99 -18.03 20.15
N GLN A 99 3.22 -18.28 18.86
CA GLN A 99 4.35 -19.05 18.34
C GLN A 99 5.61 -18.19 18.12
N GLY A 100 5.62 -16.95 18.61
CA GLY A 100 6.78 -16.05 18.55
C GLY A 100 6.88 -15.24 17.25
N MET A 101 5.82 -15.22 16.44
CA MET A 101 5.80 -14.48 15.19
C MET A 101 5.90 -12.96 15.41
N LYS A 102 6.73 -12.30 14.59
CA LYS A 102 7.03 -10.87 14.66
C LYS A 102 6.24 -10.07 13.62
N ALA A 103 4.91 -10.15 13.71
CA ALA A 103 4.00 -9.32 12.92
C ALA A 103 2.90 -8.76 13.83
N ARG A 104 2.33 -7.62 13.46
CA ARG A 104 1.20 -7.00 14.17
C ARG A 104 0.23 -6.35 13.19
N ALA A 105 -1.05 -6.37 13.52
CA ALA A 105 -2.03 -5.51 12.88
C ALA A 105 -1.79 -4.07 13.36
N PHE A 106 -1.85 -3.12 12.43
CA PHE A 106 -1.76 -1.69 12.74
C PHE A 106 -3.07 -0.95 12.45
N ASP A 107 -3.87 -1.47 11.52
CA ASP A 107 -5.17 -0.92 11.13
C ASP A 107 -6.06 -2.04 10.57
N GLU A 108 -7.37 -1.77 10.49
CA GLU A 108 -8.39 -2.68 9.98
C GLU A 108 -9.13 -2.03 8.80
N ILE A 109 -9.13 -2.70 7.65
CA ILE A 109 -9.72 -2.16 6.40
C ILE A 109 -11.11 -2.75 6.09
N ASN A 110 -11.50 -3.85 6.73
CA ASN A 110 -12.79 -4.53 6.55
C ASN A 110 -13.25 -5.08 7.89
N GLN A 111 -14.49 -4.79 8.30
CA GLN A 111 -15.07 -5.26 9.57
C GLN A 111 -15.86 -6.58 9.46
N PHE A 112 -15.90 -7.19 8.27
CA PHE A 112 -16.61 -8.44 8.02
C PHE A 112 -15.65 -9.48 7.44
N ASN A 113 -15.83 -10.74 7.87
CA ASN A 113 -15.02 -11.85 7.39
C ASN A 113 -15.41 -12.19 5.95
N VAL A 114 -14.46 -12.01 5.02
CA VAL A 114 -14.64 -12.38 3.61
C VAL A 114 -14.39 -13.87 3.33
N ASN A 115 -13.90 -14.61 4.33
CA ASN A 115 -13.60 -16.04 4.23
C ASN A 115 -14.58 -16.82 5.11
N GLU A 116 -15.71 -17.21 4.54
CA GLU A 116 -16.71 -18.04 5.21
C GLU A 116 -16.44 -19.53 4.97
N VAL A 117 -16.61 -20.35 6.02
CA VAL A 117 -16.56 -21.81 5.92
C VAL A 117 -17.96 -22.33 5.63
N ILE A 118 -18.14 -23.04 4.51
CA ILE A 118 -19.37 -23.80 4.24
C ILE A 118 -19.28 -25.10 5.04
N ALA A 119 -20.16 -25.27 6.04
CA ALA A 119 -20.31 -26.52 6.78
C ALA A 119 -21.52 -27.31 6.27
N GLU A 120 -21.33 -28.56 5.85
CA GLU A 120 -22.42 -29.45 5.49
C GLU A 120 -22.90 -30.25 6.72
N ALA A 121 -24.19 -30.13 7.07
CA ALA A 121 -24.78 -30.82 8.22
C ALA A 121 -24.86 -32.36 8.09
N ARG A 122 -24.56 -32.94 6.91
CA ARG A 122 -24.79 -34.37 6.62
C ARG A 122 -23.84 -35.34 7.33
N ALA A 123 -22.76 -34.88 7.95
CA ALA A 123 -21.80 -35.76 8.63
C ALA A 123 -22.18 -36.12 10.09
N TYR A 124 -23.23 -35.53 10.67
CA TYR A 124 -23.59 -35.73 12.09
C TYR A 124 -24.75 -36.72 12.32
N ARG A 125 -24.86 -37.78 11.51
CA ARG A 125 -25.61 -38.99 11.92
C ARG A 125 -24.61 -40.01 12.47
N ALA A 126 -24.23 -39.81 13.73
CA ALA A 126 -23.63 -40.88 14.53
C ALA A 126 -24.62 -42.05 14.59
N LYS A 127 -24.13 -43.26 14.31
CA LYS A 127 -24.81 -44.52 14.63
C LYS A 127 -24.76 -44.76 16.13
#